data_AF-F9ERZ3-F1
#
_entry.id   AF-F9ERZ3-F1
#
_cell.length_a   1.000
_cell.length_b   1.000
_cell.length_c   1.000
_cell.angle_alpha   90.00
_cell.angle_beta   90.00
_cell.angle_gamma   90.00
#
_symmetry.space_group_name_H-M   'P 1'
#
loop_
_entity.id
_entity.type
_entity.pdbx_description
1 polymer ?
#
loop_
_entity_poly.entity_id
_entity_poly.type
_entity_poly.pdbx_seq_one_letter_code
_entity_poly.pdbx_strand_id
1 'polypeptide(L)' 'NKNLEIFKNMNFEEIDFYFFYVNYLSKKEYEDKKVLVGYNGIDGKEVTMSKLKEDINEIRDSRSTFKN' A
#
# COMPACT_ATOMS: atom_id res chain seq x y z
N ASN A 1 -1.13 -16.67 -5.68
CA ASN A 1 0.03 -16.91 -4.78
C ASN A 1 1.40 -16.50 -5.33
N LYS A 2 1.62 -16.36 -6.65
CA LYS A 2 2.91 -15.81 -7.19
C LYS A 2 3.18 -14.33 -6.84
N ASN A 3 2.14 -13.50 -6.76
CA ASN A 3 2.31 -12.05 -6.56
C ASN A 3 2.75 -11.67 -5.15
N LEU A 4 2.58 -12.56 -4.17
CA LEU A 4 2.90 -12.25 -2.77
C LEU A 4 4.29 -12.77 -2.34
N GLU A 5 4.91 -13.67 -3.10
CA GLU A 5 6.27 -14.16 -2.81
C GLU A 5 7.34 -13.09 -3.06
N ILE A 6 7.05 -12.12 -3.93
CA ILE A 6 7.90 -10.98 -4.27
C ILE A 6 8.21 -10.13 -3.03
N PHE A 7 7.31 -10.11 -2.04
CA PHE A 7 7.45 -9.33 -0.81
C PHE A 7 8.40 -9.96 0.23
N LYS A 8 8.69 -11.25 0.14
CA LYS A 8 9.46 -11.94 1.19
C LYS A 8 10.95 -11.57 1.21
N ASN A 9 11.48 -11.07 0.09
CA ASN A 9 12.92 -10.84 -0.10
C ASN A 9 13.27 -9.40 -0.50
N MET A 10 12.32 -8.46 -0.43
CA MET A 10 12.53 -7.08 -0.89
C MET A 10 12.98 -6.20 0.28
N ASN A 11 14.23 -5.74 0.24
CA ASN A 11 14.64 -4.54 0.98
C ASN A 11 14.05 -3.35 0.21
N PHE A 12 12.93 -2.81 0.69
CA PHE A 12 12.24 -1.73 -0.01
C PHE A 12 13.08 -0.45 -0.05
N GLU A 13 13.60 -0.13 -1.24
CA GLU A 13 13.99 1.24 -1.56
C GLU A 13 12.73 2.03 -1.97
N GLU A 14 12.79 3.36 -1.90
CA GLU A 14 11.65 4.24 -2.21
C GLU A 14 11.08 4.00 -3.63
N ILE A 15 11.95 3.57 -4.56
CA ILE A 15 11.59 3.18 -5.93
C ILE A 15 10.70 1.94 -5.97
N ASP A 16 10.94 0.95 -5.11
CA ASP A 16 10.15 -0.28 -5.03
C ASP A 16 8.73 0.00 -4.52
N PHE A 17 8.61 0.94 -3.58
CA PHE A 17 7.32 1.41 -3.09
C PHE A 17 6.52 2.12 -4.20
N TYR A 18 7.17 2.97 -5.00
CA TYR A 18 6.49 3.65 -6.12
C TYR A 18 6.03 2.65 -7.20
N PHE A 19 6.88 1.69 -7.56
CA PHE A 19 6.53 0.65 -8.54
C PHE A 19 5.36 -0.21 -8.05
N PHE A 20 5.35 -0.57 -6.76
CA PHE A 20 4.24 -1.25 -6.12
C PHE A 20 2.96 -0.40 -6.14
N TYR A 21 3.06 0.87 -5.75
CA TYR A 21 1.91 1.77 -5.73
C TYR A 21 1.28 1.93 -7.11
N VAL A 22 2.07 2.20 -8.14
CA VAL A 22 1.55 2.41 -9.49
C VAL A 22 1.01 1.11 -10.10
N ASN A 23 1.74 0.00 -10.01
CA ASN A 23 1.37 -1.23 -10.72
C ASN A 23 0.31 -2.09 -10.00
N TYR A 24 0.12 -1.89 -8.70
CA TYR A 24 -0.83 -2.67 -7.90
C TYR A 24 -1.89 -1.80 -7.20
N LEU A 25 -1.52 -0.74 -6.48
CA LEU A 25 -2.48 0.08 -5.72
C LEU A 25 -3.32 1.03 -6.60
N SER A 26 -2.74 1.61 -7.65
CA SER A 26 -3.40 2.69 -8.41
C SER A 26 -4.45 2.21 -9.41
N LYS A 27 -4.51 0.91 -9.70
CA LYS A 27 -5.43 0.36 -10.70
C LYS A 27 -6.84 0.30 -10.13
N LYS A 28 -7.81 0.88 -10.85
CA LYS A 28 -9.23 0.91 -10.47
C LYS A 28 -9.84 -0.46 -10.17
N GLU A 29 -9.35 -1.51 -10.82
CA GLU A 29 -9.82 -2.88 -10.59
C GLU A 29 -9.51 -3.44 -9.19
N TYR A 30 -8.62 -2.80 -8.41
CA TYR A 30 -8.26 -3.20 -7.04
C TYR A 30 -8.78 -2.22 -5.99
N GLU A 31 -9.45 -1.14 -6.41
CA GLU A 31 -9.90 -0.06 -5.54
C GLU A 31 -10.83 -0.54 -4.42
N ASP A 32 -11.80 -1.39 -4.74
CA ASP A 32 -12.77 -1.93 -3.77
C ASP A 32 -12.44 -3.36 -3.32
N LYS A 33 -11.32 -3.93 -3.76
CA LYS A 33 -10.97 -5.32 -3.45
C LYS A 33 -10.38 -5.42 -2.05
N LYS A 34 -10.96 -6.28 -1.22
CA LYS A 34 -10.40 -6.74 0.07
C LYS A 34 -9.31 -7.79 -0.15
N VAL A 35 -8.27 -7.44 -0.90
CA VAL A 35 -7.08 -8.30 -1.02
C VAL A 35 -6.20 -8.06 0.20
N LEU A 36 -5.86 -9.12 0.94
CA LEU A 36 -4.85 -9.07 1.99
C LEU A 36 -3.48 -8.76 1.36
N VAL A 37 -2.87 -7.66 1.79
CA VAL A 37 -1.55 -7.22 1.29
C VAL A 37 -0.44 -7.38 2.33
N GLY A 38 -0.79 -7.53 3.60
CA GLY A 38 0.17 -7.77 4.66
C GLY A 38 -0.45 -7.76 6.05
N TYR A 39 0.40 -7.68 7.06
CA TYR A 39 0.01 -7.56 8.46
C TYR A 39 0.70 -6.34 9.06
N ASN A 40 0.02 -5.64 9.95
CA ASN A 40 0.58 -4.50 10.67
C ASN A 40 1.71 -4.98 11.59
N GLY A 41 2.88 -4.31 11.52
CA GLY A 41 4.05 -4.68 12.32
C GLY A 41 3.92 -4.42 13.82
N ILE A 42 2.90 -3.68 14.27
CA ILE A 42 2.67 -3.33 15.68
C ILE A 42 1.73 -4.34 16.34
N ASP A 43 0.58 -4.60 15.73
CA ASP A 43 -0.48 -5.42 16.33
C ASP A 43 -0.78 -6.72 15.56
N GLY A 44 -0.06 -6.99 14.47
CA GLY A 44 -0.20 -8.20 13.66
C GLY A 44 -1.52 -8.31 12.91
N LYS A 45 -2.36 -7.27 12.88
CA LYS A 45 -3.65 -7.34 12.20
C LYS A 45 -3.49 -7.32 10.68
N GLU A 46 -4.39 -8.00 10.01
CA GLU A 46 -4.49 -8.00 8.56
C GLU A 46 -4.67 -6.58 8.00
N VAL A 47 -3.92 -6.28 6.95
CA VAL A 47 -4.03 -5.04 6.17
C VAL A 47 -4.54 -5.40 4.79
N THR A 48 -5.68 -4.84 4.41
CA THR A 48 -6.25 -4.98 3.07
C THR A 48 -5.74 -3.87 2.15
N MET A 49 -5.83 -4.11 0.83
CA MET A 49 -5.52 -3.12 -0.19
C MET A 49 -6.29 -1.81 0.00
N SER A 50 -7.59 -1.90 0.31
CA SER A 50 -8.43 -0.73 0.58
C SER A 50 -7.94 0.07 1.78
N LYS A 51 -7.53 -0.61 2.87
CA LYS A 51 -7.03 0.06 4.08
C LYS A 51 -5.68 0.72 3.82
N LEU A 52 -4.77 0.02 3.15
CA LEU A 52 -3.47 0.58 2.77
C LEU A 52 -3.62 1.85 1.90
N LYS A 53 -4.57 1.85 0.96
CA LYS A 53 -4.86 3.01 0.11
C LYS A 53 -5.42 4.20 0.91
N GLU A 54 -6.33 3.94 1.84
CA GLU A 54 -6.89 4.95 2.76
C GLU A 54 -5.78 5.61 3.57
N ASP A 55 -4.92 4.82 4.23
CA ASP A 55 -3.83 5.32 5.07
C ASP A 55 -2.83 6.17 4.26
N ILE A 56 -2.49 5.76 3.03
CA ILE A 56 -1.63 6.55 2.13
C ILE A 56 -2.30 7.87 1.75
N ASN A 57 -3.59 7.86 1.44
CA ASN A 57 -4.34 9.09 1.10
C ASN A 57 -4.42 10.04 2.29
N GLU A 58 -4.66 9.54 3.50
CA GLU A 58 -4.65 10.36 4.73
C GLU A 58 -3.29 11.01 4.96
N ILE A 59 -2.19 10.27 4.78
CA ILE A 59 -0.83 10.83 4.89
C ILE A 59 -0.58 11.89 3.80
N ARG A 60 -1.00 11.64 2.56
CA ARG A 60 -0.86 12.61 1.47
C ARG A 60 -1.67 13.88 1.75
N ASP A 61 -2.93 13.73 2.14
CA ASP A 61 -3.86 14.84 2.29
C ASP A 61 -3.55 15.65 3.55
N SER A 62 -3.13 14.99 4.63
CA SER A 62 -2.59 15.68 5.81
C SER A 62 -1.33 16.49 5.48
N ARG A 63 -0.44 15.99 4.62
CA ARG A 63 0.70 16.77 4.10
C ARG A 63 0.32 17.86 3.10
N SER A 64 -0.80 17.69 2.37
CA SER A 64 -1.35 18.71 1.47
C SER A 64 -1.88 19.94 2.20
N THR A 65 -1.99 19.92 3.54
CA THR A 65 -2.29 21.13 4.33
C THR A 65 -1.13 22.14 4.36
N PHE A 66 0.05 21.79 3.83
CA PHE A 66 1.16 22.73 3.56
C PHE A 66 1.12 23.33 2.15
N LYS A 67 -0.06 23.70 1.65
CA LYS A 67 -0.18 24.54 0.45
C LYS A 67 -0.26 26.01 0.87
N ASN A 68 0.89 26.67 0.89
CA ASN A 68 1.00 28.10 0.55
C ASN A 68 1.52 28.21 -0.88
#